data_AF-A0A8C6RHH3-F1
#
_entry.id   AF-A0A8C6RHH3-F1
#
_cell.length_a   1.000
_cell.length_b   1.000
_cell.length_c   1.000
_cell.angle_alpha   90.00
_cell.angle_beta   90.00
_cell.angle_gamma   90.00
#
_symmetry.space_group_name_H-M   'P 1'
#
loop_
_entity.id
_entity.type
_entity.pdbx_description
1 polymer ?
#
loop_
_entity_poly.entity_id
_entity_poly.type
_entity_poly.pdbx_seq_one_letter_code
_entity_poly.pdbx_strand_id
1 'polypeptide(L)'
;RLPQETLAFREELDVLKFLCRDLWVAVFRKQMDGLRTNHQFLAFTCGLLCGALSTLGFQSQVTASVATLPACKFQVVIQKS
;
A
#
# COMPACT_ATOMS: atom_id res chain seq x y z
N ARG A 1 24.57 7.45 3.01
CA ARG A 1 24.17 8.14 1.76
C ARG A 1 22.77 7.65 1.39
N LEU A 2 21.70 8.25 1.94
CA LEU A 2 20.31 7.83 1.69
C LEU A 2 19.27 8.99 1.50
N PRO A 3 19.61 10.17 0.93
CA PRO A 3 18.61 11.23 0.81
C PRO A 3 17.71 11.14 -0.44
N GLN A 4 18.17 10.56 -1.56
CA GLN A 4 17.45 10.70 -2.85
C GLN A 4 16.28 9.72 -3.02
N GLU A 5 16.42 8.48 -2.54
CA GLU A 5 15.37 7.46 -2.66
C GLU A 5 14.16 7.76 -1.75
N THR A 6 14.41 8.44 -0.62
CA THR A 6 13.37 8.84 0.34
C THR A 6 12.41 9.87 -0.26
N LEU A 7 12.86 10.70 -1.20
CA LEU A 7 12.02 11.70 -1.86
C LEU A 7 11.14 11.07 -2.95
N ALA A 8 11.69 10.20 -3.79
CA ALA A 8 10.93 9.48 -4.82
C ALA A 8 9.80 8.63 -4.20
N PHE A 9 10.11 7.90 -3.12
CA PHE A 9 9.11 7.14 -2.38
C PHE A 9 8.00 8.02 -1.79
N ARG A 10 8.30 9.27 -1.45
CA ARG A 10 7.34 10.22 -0.89
C ARG A 10 6.31 10.65 -1.94
N GLU A 11 6.76 10.88 -3.17
CA GLU A 11 5.89 11.22 -4.30
C GLU A 11 4.99 10.04 -4.70
N GLU A 12 5.55 8.83 -4.79
CA GLU A 12 4.77 7.62 -5.07
C GLU A 12 3.70 7.36 -3.99
N LEU A 13 4.04 7.58 -2.71
CA LEU A 13 3.09 7.50 -1.60
C LEU A 13 2.00 8.57 -1.68
N ASP A 14 2.31 9.79 -2.15
CA ASP A 14 1.31 10.84 -2.34
C ASP A 14 0.36 10.53 -3.51
N VAL A 15 0.88 10.00 -4.62
CA VAL A 15 0.06 9.50 -5.73
C VAL A 15 -0.85 8.36 -5.26
N LEU A 16 -0.32 7.43 -4.49
CA LEU A 16 -1.07 6.30 -3.95
C LEU A 16 -2.14 6.73 -2.93
N LYS A 17 -1.84 7.73 -2.08
CA LYS A 17 -2.82 8.34 -1.17
C LYS A 17 -3.95 9.00 -1.96
N PHE A 18 -3.62 9.68 -3.05
CA PHE A 18 -4.61 10.31 -3.93
C PHE A 18 -5.50 9.25 -4.60
N LEU A 19 -4.90 8.27 -5.27
CA LEU A 19 -5.63 7.17 -5.92
C LEU A 19 -6.53 6.41 -4.95
N CYS A 20 -6.03 6.13 -3.75
CA CYS A 20 -6.84 5.45 -2.75
C CYS A 20 -7.90 6.36 -2.13
N ARG A 21 -7.72 7.69 -2.04
CA ARG A 21 -8.82 8.62 -1.68
C ARG A 21 -9.93 8.55 -2.71
N ASP A 22 -9.60 8.71 -3.98
CA ASP A 22 -10.55 8.68 -5.09
C ASP A 22 -11.24 7.32 -5.21
N LEU A 23 -10.48 6.23 -5.14
CA LEU A 23 -11.03 4.88 -5.19
C LEU A 23 -11.89 4.59 -3.96
N TRP A 24 -11.48 5.02 -2.77
CA TRP A 24 -12.28 4.85 -1.55
C TRP A 24 -13.61 5.60 -1.65
N VAL A 25 -13.58 6.83 -2.15
CA VAL A 25 -14.79 7.61 -2.42
C VAL A 25 -15.65 6.94 -3.50
N ALA A 26 -15.04 6.38 -4.55
CA ALA A 26 -15.77 5.69 -5.61
C ALA A 26 -16.43 4.39 -5.11
N VAL A 27 -15.73 3.59 -4.30
CA VAL A 27 -16.18 2.28 -3.81
C VAL A 27 -17.15 2.42 -2.64
N PHE A 28 -16.83 3.26 -1.65
CA PHE A 28 -17.58 3.37 -0.39
C PHE A 28 -18.44 4.61 -0.28
N ARG A 29 -18.38 5.54 -1.26
CA ARG A 29 -19.16 6.79 -1.28
C ARG A 29 -18.98 7.65 -0.02
N LYS A 30 -17.84 7.51 0.68
CA LYS A 30 -17.56 8.17 1.96
C LYS A 30 -16.19 8.85 1.95
N GLN A 31 -16.10 10.02 2.59
CA GLN A 31 -14.83 10.71 2.79
C GLN A 31 -13.89 9.98 3.77
N MET A 32 -12.62 10.27 3.63
CA MET A 32 -11.53 9.44 4.11
C MET A 32 -10.90 10.03 5.40
N ASP A 33 -11.22 9.44 6.56
CA ASP A 33 -10.79 9.92 7.88
C ASP A 33 -9.33 9.55 8.20
N GLY A 34 -8.44 10.55 8.30
CA GLY A 34 -6.97 10.39 8.22
C GLY A 34 -6.28 9.43 9.20
N LEU A 35 -6.89 9.06 10.34
CA LEU A 35 -6.31 8.11 11.30
C LEU A 35 -6.58 6.65 10.91
N ARG A 36 -7.82 6.31 10.52
CA ARG A 36 -8.17 4.95 10.06
C ARG A 36 -7.60 4.65 8.69
N THR A 37 -7.41 5.68 7.86
CA THR A 37 -7.02 5.41 6.48
C THR A 37 -5.61 4.94 6.31
N ASN A 38 -4.66 5.30 7.19
CA ASN A 38 -3.29 4.75 7.08
C ASN A 38 -3.32 3.21 7.04
N HIS A 39 -4.12 2.58 7.89
CA HIS A 39 -4.30 1.13 7.87
C HIS A 39 -5.05 0.65 6.61
N GLN A 40 -6.05 1.40 6.15
CA GLN A 40 -6.83 1.04 4.95
C GLN A 40 -6.01 1.16 3.66
N PHE A 41 -5.15 2.18 3.55
CA PHE A 41 -4.21 2.36 2.44
C PHE A 41 -3.25 1.18 2.35
N LEU A 42 -2.67 0.78 3.48
CA LEU A 42 -1.75 -0.36 3.54
C LEU A 42 -2.45 -1.68 3.21
N ALA A 43 -3.71 -1.84 3.64
CA ALA A 43 -4.52 -3.00 3.29
C ALA A 43 -4.83 -3.03 1.78
N PHE A 44 -5.13 -1.86 1.20
CA PHE A 44 -5.39 -1.75 -0.23
C PHE A 44 -4.14 -2.08 -1.06
N THR A 45 -2.98 -1.49 -0.74
CA THR A 45 -1.73 -1.77 -1.46
C THR A 45 -1.29 -3.22 -1.29
N CYS A 46 -1.47 -3.78 -0.10
CA CYS A 46 -1.29 -5.20 0.16
C CYS A 46 -2.17 -6.05 -0.77
N GLY A 47 -3.46 -5.73 -0.88
CA GLY A 47 -4.38 -6.42 -1.77
C GLY A 47 -3.96 -6.34 -3.24
N LEU A 48 -3.47 -5.18 -3.68
CA LEU A 48 -3.01 -4.96 -5.06
C LEU A 48 -1.75 -5.78 -5.37
N LEU A 49 -0.79 -5.82 -4.45
CA LEU A 49 0.41 -6.66 -4.55
C LEU A 49 0.06 -8.15 -4.57
N CYS A 50 -0.82 -8.59 -3.66
CA CYS A 50 -1.32 -9.97 -3.65
C CYS A 50 -2.03 -10.34 -4.96
N GLY A 51 -2.87 -9.45 -5.50
CA GLY A 51 -3.59 -9.68 -6.75
C GLY A 51 -2.66 -9.80 -7.96
N ALA A 52 -1.64 -8.93 -8.03
CA ALA A 52 -0.61 -9.01 -9.07
C ALA A 52 0.17 -10.33 -9.01
N LEU A 53 0.60 -10.75 -7.82
CA LEU A 53 1.34 -12.00 -7.62
C LEU A 53 0.47 -13.24 -7.90
N SER A 54 -0.81 -13.20 -7.51
CA SER A 54 -1.76 -14.27 -7.82
C SER A 54 -2.02 -14.41 -9.32
N THR A 55 -2.03 -13.30 -10.06
CA THR A 55 -2.16 -13.31 -11.53
C THR A 55 -0.96 -13.99 -12.19
N LEU A 56 0.22 -13.89 -11.57
CA LEU A 56 1.44 -14.57 -11.98
C LEU A 56 1.50 -16.04 -11.54
N GLY A 57 0.48 -16.55 -10.84
CA GLY A 57 0.40 -17.94 -10.37
C GLY A 57 1.07 -18.21 -9.02
N PHE A 58 1.49 -17.18 -8.29
CA PHE A 58 2.11 -17.32 -6.98
C PHE A 58 1.10 -17.09 -5.86
N GLN A 59 1.00 -18.03 -4.92
CA GLN A 59 0.31 -17.75 -3.65
C GLN A 59 1.24 -16.92 -2.76
N SER A 60 0.86 -15.68 -2.47
CA SER A 60 1.65 -14.77 -1.65
C SER A 60 0.83 -14.14 -0.53
N GLN A 61 1.44 -13.96 0.63
CA GLN A 61 0.92 -13.14 1.71
C GLN A 61 1.74 -11.84 1.79
N VAL A 62 1.07 -10.71 1.65
CA VAL A 62 1.68 -9.39 1.83
C VAL A 62 1.29 -8.87 3.21
N THR A 63 2.27 -8.39 3.98
CA THR A 63 2.04 -7.76 5.27
C THR A 63 2.67 -6.37 5.24
N ALA A 64 1.93 -5.37 5.69
CA ALA A 64 2.38 -3.99 5.67
C ALA A 64 2.62 -3.49 7.10
N SER A 65 3.82 -2.96 7.34
CA SER A 65 4.22 -2.44 8.65
C SER A 65 4.66 -0.99 8.53
N VAL A 66 4.06 -0.09 9.30
CA VAL A 66 4.50 1.31 9.42
C VAL A 66 5.32 1.44 10.69
N ALA A 67 6.63 1.66 10.53
CA ALA A 67 7.50 1.93 11.68
C ALA A 67 7.40 3.41 12.09
N THR A 68 7.57 4.32 11.12
CA THR A 68 7.46 5.77 11.31
C THR A 68 7.01 6.40 10.00
N LEU A 69 5.91 7.16 10.03
CA LEU A 69 5.49 7.90 8.84
C LEU A 69 6.59 8.87 8.38
N PRO A 70 6.83 9.00 7.06
CA PRO A 70 6.07 8.43 5.94
C PRO A 70 6.50 7.02 5.51
N ALA A 71 7.51 6.40 6.15
CA ALA A 71 8.08 5.14 5.72
C ALA A 71 7.22 3.93 6.13
N CYS A 72 6.89 3.08 5.15
CA CYS A 72 6.22 1.80 5.35
C CYS A 72 7.06 0.68 4.74
N LYS A 73 7.03 -0.50 5.34
CA LYS A 73 7.67 -1.71 4.83
C LYS A 73 6.58 -2.71 4.43
N PHE A 74 6.65 -3.18 3.20
CA PHE A 74 5.82 -4.28 2.72
C PHE A 74 6.66 -5.55 2.72
N GLN A 75 6.24 -6.54 3.50
CA GLN A 75 6.85 -7.85 3.53
C GLN A 75 6.01 -8.79 2.67
N VAL A 76 6.57 -9.25 1.56
CA VAL A 76 5.95 -10.20 0.65
C VAL A 76 6.50 -11.59 0.97
N VAL A 77 5.64 -12.50 1.39
CA VAL A 77 5.98 -13.90 1.64
C VAL A 77 5.34 -14.75 0.54
N ILE A 78 6.16 -15.34 -0.32
CA ILE A 78 5.68 -16.24 -1.38
C ILE A 78 5.65 -17.65 -0.82
N GLN A 79 4.47 -18.27 -0.80
CA GLN A 79 4.29 -19.67 -0.47
C GLN A 79 4.67 -20.47 -1.71
N LYS A 80 5.80 -21.17 -1.65
CA LYS A 80 6.24 -22.07 -2.71
C LYS A 80 5.46 -23.37 -2.55
N SER A 81 4.65 -23.74 -3.54
CA SER A 81 3.96 -25.03 -3.60
C SER A 81 4.93 -26.18 -3.81
#